data_AF-A0AAD9K293-F1
#
_entry.id   AF-A0AAD9K293-F1
#
_cell.length_a   1.000
_cell.length_b   1.000
_cell.length_c   1.000
_cell.angle_alpha   90.00
_cell.angle_beta   90.00
_cell.angle_gamma   90.00
#
_symmetry.space_group_name_H-M   'P 1'
#
loop_
_entity.id
_entity.type
_entity.pdbx_description
1 polymer ?
#
loop_
_entity_poly.entity_id
_entity_poly.type
_entity_poly.pdbx_seq_one_letter_code
_entity_poly.pdbx_strand_id
1 'polypeptide(L)'
;MLSLALKSFSSEWHYQSFTFCDLPKLKYGLVQKRGGPCGIMASVQACLLQELLFANKHKPTLRYLEPNREERSRVLASALSTILWICGSDRKAVVMLPGMQAYFTNSNKI
;
A
#
# COMPACT_ATOMS: atom_id res chain seq x y z
N MET A 1 11.48 4.78 -18.76
CA MET A 1 11.45 4.53 -17.29
C MET A 1 10.52 3.37 -16.88
N LEU A 2 9.33 3.20 -17.49
CA LEU A 2 8.48 2.01 -17.26
C LEU A 2 9.12 0.68 -17.72
N SER A 3 9.93 0.68 -18.78
CA SER A 3 10.52 -0.56 -19.32
C SER A 3 11.61 -1.21 -18.45
N LEU A 4 12.28 -0.45 -17.58
CA LEU A 4 13.27 -1.00 -16.63
C LEU A 4 12.60 -1.62 -15.39
N ALA A 5 11.50 -1.04 -14.92
CA ALA A 5 10.75 -1.57 -13.78
C ALA A 5 10.16 -2.96 -14.09
N LEU A 6 9.63 -3.15 -15.31
CA LEU A 6 9.07 -4.43 -15.76
C LEU A 6 10.11 -5.57 -15.78
N LYS A 7 11.40 -5.27 -15.98
CA LYS A 7 12.49 -6.26 -15.92
C LYS A 7 13.01 -6.52 -14.50
N SER A 8 12.68 -5.66 -13.54
CA SER A 8 13.24 -5.70 -12.18
C SER A 8 12.34 -6.41 -11.17
N PHE A 9 11.05 -6.60 -11.50
CA PHE A 9 10.07 -7.26 -10.63
C PHE A 9 9.50 -8.53 -11.30
N SER A 10 9.22 -9.56 -10.50
CA SER A 10 8.63 -10.79 -11.01
C SER A 10 7.16 -10.59 -11.44
N SER A 11 6.59 -11.54 -12.19
CA SER A 11 5.19 -11.44 -12.66
C SER A 11 4.18 -11.34 -11.51
N GLU A 12 4.52 -11.89 -10.33
CA GLU A 12 3.70 -11.80 -9.12
C GLU A 12 3.51 -10.36 -8.64
N TRP A 13 4.54 -9.52 -8.78
CA TRP A 13 4.46 -8.10 -8.43
C TRP A 13 3.48 -7.34 -9.33
N HIS A 14 3.42 -7.69 -10.61
CA HIS A 14 2.54 -7.05 -11.58
C HIS A 14 1.07 -7.36 -11.32
N TYR A 15 0.78 -8.52 -10.74
CA TYR A 15 -0.59 -8.94 -10.42
C TYR A 15 -1.02 -8.61 -8.98
N GLN A 16 -0.10 -8.11 -8.15
CA GLN A 16 -0.39 -7.72 -6.77
C GLN A 16 -0.90 -6.28 -6.69
N SER A 17 -1.93 -6.08 -5.88
CA SER A 17 -2.44 -4.77 -5.46
C SER A 17 -2.78 -4.84 -3.97
N PHE A 18 -2.98 -3.70 -3.31
CA PHE A 18 -3.52 -3.69 -1.95
C PHE A 18 -5.03 -3.89 -2.00
N THR A 19 -5.45 -5.14 -1.87
CA THR A 19 -6.87 -5.52 -1.81
C THR A 19 -7.17 -6.08 -0.42
N PHE A 20 -8.26 -5.62 0.19
CA PHE A 20 -8.70 -6.12 1.49
C PHE A 20 -9.37 -7.47 1.38
N CYS A 21 -9.25 -8.28 2.44
CA CYS A 21 -10.00 -9.50 2.60
C CYS A 21 -11.45 -9.19 2.96
N ASP A 22 -12.41 -9.88 2.34
CA ASP A 22 -13.84 -9.70 2.63
C ASP A 22 -14.39 -10.74 3.61
N LEU A 23 -13.57 -11.70 4.05
CA LEU A 23 -13.96 -12.67 5.06
C LEU A 23 -14.31 -11.94 6.39
N PRO A 24 -15.43 -12.31 7.03
CA PRO A 24 -15.77 -11.80 8.37
C PRO A 24 -14.60 -11.96 9.34
N LYS A 25 -14.43 -11.01 10.26
CA LYS A 25 -13.32 -10.95 11.23
C LYS A 25 -11.90 -10.82 10.64
N LEU A 26 -11.72 -10.82 9.32
CA LEU A 26 -10.44 -10.58 8.65
C LEU A 26 -10.48 -9.34 7.75
N LYS A 27 -11.49 -8.48 7.94
CA LYS A 27 -11.76 -7.33 7.09
C LYS A 27 -10.66 -6.26 7.10
N TYR A 28 -9.75 -6.31 8.06
CA TYR A 28 -8.57 -5.48 8.20
C TYR A 28 -7.34 -6.03 7.45
N GLY A 29 -7.39 -7.28 7.00
CA GLY A 29 -6.26 -7.96 6.37
C GLY A 29 -6.15 -7.64 4.88
N LEU A 30 -4.93 -7.43 4.40
CA LEU A 30 -4.61 -7.36 2.98
C LEU A 30 -4.38 -8.77 2.42
N VAL A 31 -4.89 -9.02 1.22
CA VAL A 31 -4.75 -10.31 0.53
C VAL A 31 -3.43 -10.34 -0.24
N GLN A 32 -2.55 -11.27 0.13
CA GLN A 32 -1.39 -11.63 -0.67
C GLN A 32 -1.80 -12.76 -1.64
N LYS A 33 -1.66 -12.52 -2.95
CA LYS A 33 -2.08 -13.50 -3.96
C LYS A 33 -1.04 -14.60 -4.19
N ARG A 34 0.24 -14.23 -4.21
CA ARG A 34 1.38 -15.14 -4.47
C ARG A 34 2.60 -14.71 -3.65
N GLY A 35 3.60 -15.59 -3.55
CA GLY A 35 4.92 -15.25 -3.00
C GLY A 35 5.64 -14.18 -3.84
N GLY A 36 6.60 -13.47 -3.25
CA GLY A 36 7.33 -12.37 -3.91
C GLY A 36 7.10 -11.00 -3.25
N PRO A 37 5.89 -10.42 -3.30
CA PRO A 37 5.61 -9.10 -2.72
C PRO A 37 5.39 -9.13 -1.20
N CYS A 38 5.52 -10.28 -0.53
CA CYS A 38 5.18 -10.48 0.89
C CYS A 38 5.87 -9.49 1.83
N GLY A 39 7.13 -9.12 1.55
CA GLY A 39 7.87 -8.15 2.38
C GLY A 39 7.15 -6.81 2.45
N ILE A 40 6.81 -6.23 1.29
CA ILE A 40 6.06 -4.96 1.25
C ILE A 40 4.64 -5.13 1.79
N MET A 41 3.97 -6.24 1.47
CA MET A 41 2.63 -6.51 1.99
C MET A 41 2.61 -6.55 3.52
N ALA A 42 3.59 -7.21 4.15
CA ALA A 42 3.71 -7.30 5.60
C ALA A 42 4.00 -5.93 6.23
N SER A 43 4.90 -5.14 5.65
CA SER A 43 5.19 -3.78 6.14
C SER A 43 3.96 -2.87 6.06
N VAL A 44 3.22 -2.90 4.95
CA VAL A 44 1.98 -2.12 4.79
C VAL A 44 0.91 -2.61 5.76
N GLN A 45 0.76 -3.93 5.93
CA GLN A 45 -0.17 -4.51 6.91
C GLN A 45 0.14 -4.06 8.34
N ALA A 46 1.42 -3.97 8.72
CA ALA A 46 1.84 -3.52 10.04
C ALA A 46 1.46 -2.04 10.28
N CYS A 47 1.77 -1.14 9.34
CA CYS A 47 1.37 0.27 9.45
C CYS A 47 -0.15 0.44 9.45
N LEU A 48 -0.88 -0.36 8.68
CA LEU A 48 -2.34 -0.36 8.65
C LEU A 48 -2.92 -0.76 10.02
N LEU A 49 -2.40 -1.82 10.63
CA LEU A 49 -2.78 -2.24 11.99
C LEU A 49 -2.44 -1.17 13.02
N GLN A 50 -1.29 -0.51 12.88
CA GLN A 50 -0.89 0.59 13.76
C GLN A 50 -1.92 1.72 13.72
N GLU A 51 -2.34 2.13 12.53
CA GLU A 51 -3.37 3.16 12.33
C GLU A 51 -4.74 2.74 12.89
N LEU A 52 -5.19 1.50 12.65
CA LEU A 52 -6.47 1.01 13.18
C LEU A 52 -6.49 0.98 14.71
N LEU A 53 -5.41 0.50 15.32
CA LEU A 53 -5.39 0.22 16.76
C LEU A 53 -4.97 1.43 17.60
N PHE A 54 -4.11 2.32 17.08
CA PHE A 54 -3.44 3.33 17.90
C PHE A 54 -3.63 4.78 17.43
N ALA A 55 -4.24 5.04 16.27
CA ALA A 55 -4.47 6.43 15.84
C ALA A 55 -5.47 7.18 16.75
N ASN A 56 -6.37 6.45 17.40
CA ASN A 56 -7.27 7.02 18.40
C ASN A 56 -6.61 6.95 19.79
N LYS A 57 -6.72 8.04 20.57
CA LYS A 57 -6.21 8.12 21.95
C LYS A 57 -6.93 7.20 22.95
N HIS A 58 -7.95 6.47 22.50
CA HIS A 58 -8.66 5.49 23.30
C HIS A 58 -7.94 4.15 23.32
N LYS A 59 -8.22 3.30 24.31
CA LYS A 59 -7.64 1.96 24.36
C LYS A 59 -8.01 1.18 23.09
N PRO A 60 -7.03 0.50 22.45
CA PRO A 60 -7.30 -0.33 21.28
C PRO A 60 -8.37 -1.36 21.62
N THR A 61 -9.43 -1.40 20.80
CA THR A 61 -10.54 -2.35 20.92
C THR A 61 -10.61 -3.19 19.65
N LEU A 62 -10.95 -4.47 19.76
CA LEU A 62 -11.09 -5.39 18.62
C LEU A 62 -12.08 -4.91 17.55
N ARG A 63 -13.02 -4.01 17.90
CA ARG A 63 -13.92 -3.34 16.95
C ARG A 63 -13.17 -2.64 15.82
N TYR A 64 -11.99 -2.09 16.07
CA TYR A 64 -11.19 -1.43 15.03
C TYR A 64 -10.62 -2.41 13.99
N LEU A 65 -10.69 -3.71 14.25
CA LEU A 65 -10.34 -4.76 13.28
C LEU A 65 -11.52 -5.15 12.39
N GLU A 66 -12.64 -4.44 12.43
CA GLU A 66 -13.74 -4.63 11.48
C GLU A 66 -14.03 -3.34 10.68
N PRO A 67 -13.03 -2.79 9.96
CA PRO A 67 -13.20 -1.54 9.24
C PRO A 67 -14.22 -1.69 8.10
N ASN A 68 -15.03 -0.66 7.92
CA ASN A 68 -15.90 -0.53 6.75
C ASN A 68 -15.09 -0.11 5.51
N ARG A 69 -15.75 -0.02 4.34
CA ARG A 69 -15.10 0.28 3.06
C ARG A 69 -14.37 1.62 3.02
N GLU A 70 -14.93 2.65 3.66
CA GLU A 70 -14.34 3.99 3.70
C GLU A 70 -13.14 4.01 4.65
N GLU A 71 -13.27 3.39 5.82
CA GLU A 71 -12.18 3.24 6.79
C GLU A 71 -11.00 2.49 6.19
N ARG A 72 -11.25 1.39 5.48
CA ARG A 72 -10.22 0.63 4.74
C ARG A 72 -9.39 1.52 3.82
N SER A 73 -10.08 2.35 3.03
CA SER A 73 -9.43 3.23 2.05
C SER A 73 -8.61 4.32 2.75
N ARG A 74 -9.19 4.94 3.79
CA ARG A 74 -8.54 5.98 4.60
C ARG A 74 -7.29 5.46 5.31
N VAL A 75 -7.40 4.31 5.97
CA VAL A 75 -6.32 3.72 6.77
C VAL A 75 -5.21 3.20 5.87
N LEU A 76 -5.53 2.60 4.71
CA LEU A 76 -4.51 2.22 3.74
C LEU A 76 -3.74 3.44 3.22
N ALA A 77 -4.44 4.54 2.90
CA ALA A 77 -3.78 5.78 2.48
C ALA A 77 -2.89 6.34 3.59
N SER A 78 -3.36 6.34 4.85
CA SER A 78 -2.57 6.76 6.02
C SER A 78 -1.31 5.91 6.16
N ALA A 79 -1.44 4.58 6.16
CA ALA A 79 -0.33 3.64 6.26
C ALA A 79 0.71 3.82 5.15
N LEU A 80 0.28 4.00 3.90
CA LEU A 80 1.18 4.27 2.79
C LEU A 80 1.87 5.63 2.94
N SER A 81 1.16 6.65 3.40
CA SER A 81 1.74 7.97 3.64
C SER A 81 2.82 7.92 4.72
N THR A 82 2.58 7.20 5.82
CA THR A 82 3.57 6.97 6.90
C THR A 82 4.83 6.32 6.35
N ILE A 83 4.69 5.24 5.58
CA ILE A 83 5.84 4.55 4.98
C ILE A 83 6.63 5.49 4.06
N LEU A 84 5.94 6.23 3.20
CA LEU A 84 6.56 7.16 2.26
C LEU A 84 7.29 8.30 2.98
N TRP A 85 6.73 8.82 4.07
CA TRP A 85 7.36 9.87 4.87
C TRP A 85 8.62 9.38 5.58
N ILE A 86 8.57 8.17 6.17
CA ILE A 86 9.74 7.51 6.76
C ILE A 86 10.85 7.34 5.72
N CYS A 87 10.53 6.81 4.53
CA CYS A 87 11.50 6.65 3.44
C CYS A 87 12.09 8.00 2.98
N GLY A 88 11.29 9.07 3.04
CA GLY A 88 11.71 10.43 2.72
C GLY A 88 12.46 11.16 3.84
N SER A 89 12.74 10.49 4.96
CA SER A 89 13.28 11.09 6.19
C SER A 89 12.47 12.31 6.65
N ASP A 90 11.13 12.22 6.54
CA ASP A 90 10.16 13.28 6.86
C ASP A 90 10.35 14.59 6.07
N ARG A 91 11.12 14.57 4.96
CA ARG A 91 11.39 15.76 4.13
C ARG A 91 10.61 15.80 2.83
N LYS A 92 10.50 14.66 2.14
CA LYS A 92 9.87 14.59 0.82
C LYS A 92 9.40 13.18 0.50
N ALA A 93 8.16 13.07 0.05
CA ALA A 93 7.70 11.93 -0.73
C ALA A 93 7.11 12.41 -2.06
N VAL A 94 7.28 11.60 -3.11
CA VAL A 94 6.72 11.85 -4.44
C VAL A 94 5.81 10.69 -4.77
N VAL A 95 4.55 10.99 -5.05
CA VAL A 95 3.56 10.02 -5.51
C VAL A 95 3.23 10.32 -6.96
N MET A 96 3.22 9.28 -7.79
CA MET A 96 2.78 9.38 -9.18
C MET A 96 1.34 8.87 -9.25
N LEU A 97 0.43 9.75 -9.67
CA LEU A 97 -0.96 9.37 -9.93
C LEU A 97 -1.08 8.89 -11.38
N PRO A 98 -1.84 7.83 -11.65
CA PRO A 98 -2.12 7.43 -13.03
C PRO A 98 -2.86 8.58 -13.72
N GLY A 99 -2.18 9.26 -14.64
CA GLY A 99 -2.78 10.26 -15.52
C GLY A 99 -3.22 9.63 -16.84
N MET A 100 -4.20 10.22 -17.51
CA MET A 100 -4.60 9.80 -18.86
C MET A 100 -3.49 10.03 -19.91
N GLN A 101 -2.48 10.84 -19.58
CA GLN A 101 -1.40 11.23 -20.48
C GLN A 101 -0.05 10.78 -19.92
N ALA A 102 0.72 10.05 -20.71
CA ALA A 102 2.07 9.63 -20.35
C ALA A 102 3.05 10.80 -20.56
N TYR A 103 3.49 11.44 -19.48
CA TYR A 103 4.42 12.57 -19.53
C TYR A 103 5.89 12.17 -19.76
N PHE A 104 6.20 10.88 -19.66
CA PHE A 104 7.53 10.34 -19.93
C PHE A 104 7.48 9.35 -21.09
N THR A 105 7.61 9.85 -22.32
CA THR A 105 7.88 9.00 -23.48
C THR A 105 9.37 8.65 -23.48
N ASN A 106 9.69 7.37 -23.67
CA ASN A 106 11.07 6.91 -23.69
C ASN A 106 11.77 7.51 -24.92
N SER A 107 12.61 8.53 -24.76
CA SER A 107 13.50 8.98 -25.83
C SER A 107 14.60 7.93 -25.98
N ASN A 108 14.37 6.95 -26.85
CA ASN A 108 15.44 6.08 -27.33
C ASN A 108 16.52 6.98 -27.95
N LYS A 109 17.64 7.19 -27.26
CA LYS A 109 18.88 7.60 -27.92
C LYS A 109 19.53 6.35 -28.50
N ILE A 110 19.74 6.44 -29.82
CA ILE A 110 20.38 5.48 -30.72
C ILE A 110 21.75 5.07 -30.19
#